data_AF-A0A3M1NMM7-F1
#
_entry.id   AF-A0A3M1NMM7-F1
#
_cell.length_a   1.000
_cell.length_b   1.000
_cell.length_c   1.000
_cell.angle_alpha   90.00
_cell.angle_beta   90.00
_cell.angle_gamma   90.00
#
_symmetry.space_group_name_H-M   'P 1'
#
loop_
_entity.id
_entity.type
_entity.pdbx_description
1 polymer ?
#
loop_
_entity_poly.entity_id
_entity_poly.type
_entity_poly.pdbx_seq_one_letter_code
_entity_poly.pdbx_strand_id
1 'polypeptide(L)'
;NYPVQIYFKGYQIIKIRLSVDGFAQLCRFIGRSYKRTGEGHIIPLGVGLYGTNSRFYRANGTYWFNNTCNTWVAKALRAAGCPITPWYASTARNLFYQLSKFEEKYDS
;
A
#
# COMPACT_ATOMS: atom_id res chain seq x y z
N ASN A 1 17.95 5.12 -8.80
CA ASN A 1 16.65 5.31 -8.14
C ASN A 1 16.82 6.36 -7.06
N TYR A 2 16.12 7.49 -7.13
CA TYR A 2 16.21 8.54 -6.11
C TYR A 2 15.48 8.13 -4.83
N PRO A 3 15.92 8.60 -3.64
CA PRO A 3 15.22 8.34 -2.39
C PRO A 3 13.76 8.82 -2.46
N VAL A 4 12.85 8.06 -1.85
CA VAL A 4 11.40 8.34 -1.86
C VAL A 4 11.08 9.75 -1.32
N GLN A 5 11.90 10.25 -0.40
CA GLN A 5 11.80 11.56 0.21
C GLN A 5 11.85 12.72 -0.81
N ILE A 6 12.50 12.53 -1.96
CA ILE A 6 12.57 13.56 -3.01
C ILE A 6 11.21 13.74 -3.68
N TYR A 7 10.44 12.66 -3.86
CA TYR A 7 9.14 12.70 -4.51
C TYR A 7 8.00 13.13 -3.57
N PHE A 8 8.17 12.93 -2.26
CA PHE A 8 7.15 13.20 -1.25
C PHE A 8 7.57 14.29 -0.25
N LYS A 9 8.32 15.29 -0.72
CA LYS A 9 8.74 16.43 0.11
C LYS A 9 7.51 17.14 0.71
N GLY A 10 7.52 17.34 2.02
CA GLY A 10 6.42 17.99 2.75
C GLY A 10 5.26 17.05 3.13
N TYR A 11 5.32 15.77 2.75
CA TYR A 11 4.37 14.75 3.21
C TYR A 11 4.96 13.94 4.36
N GLN A 12 4.07 13.47 5.25
CA GLN A 12 4.46 12.52 6.30
C GLN A 12 4.83 11.18 5.68
N ILE A 13 6.01 10.66 6.03
CA ILE A 13 6.52 9.36 5.60
C ILE A 13 6.75 8.52 6.85
N ILE A 14 6.14 7.33 6.91
CA ILE A 14 6.37 6.36 8.00
C ILE A 14 7.12 5.17 7.44
N LYS A 15 8.17 4.72 8.14
CA LYS A 15 8.88 3.50 7.79
C LYS A 15 8.23 2.31 8.48
N ILE A 16 7.84 1.31 7.70
CA ILE A 16 7.24 0.09 8.23
C ILE A 16 8.23 -1.06 8.05
N ARG A 17 8.63 -1.68 9.16
CA ARG A 17 9.43 -2.90 9.15
C ARG A 17 8.50 -4.10 9.02
N LEU A 18 8.75 -4.95 8.03
CA LEU A 18 8.00 -6.19 7.79
C LEU A 18 8.97 -7.36 7.88
N SER A 19 8.46 -8.51 8.35
CA SER A 19 9.16 -9.78 8.15
C SER A 19 9.18 -10.13 6.65
N VAL A 20 10.05 -11.05 6.25
CA VAL A 20 10.12 -11.55 4.87
C VAL A 20 8.76 -12.09 4.42
N ASP A 21 8.10 -12.88 5.27
CA ASP A 21 6.76 -13.42 4.98
C ASP A 21 5.70 -12.33 4.91
N GLY A 22 5.75 -11.34 5.81
CA GLY A 22 4.85 -10.18 5.79
C GLY A 22 4.97 -9.38 4.50
N PHE A 23 6.21 -9.14 4.04
CA PHE A 23 6.47 -8.49 2.77
C PHE A 23 5.95 -9.32 1.59
N ALA A 24 6.16 -10.64 1.59
CA ALA A 24 5.63 -11.52 0.54
C ALA A 24 4.08 -11.52 0.51
N GLN A 25 3.43 -11.48 1.68
CA GLN A 25 1.97 -11.34 1.78
C GLN A 25 1.48 -10.00 1.24
N LEU A 26 2.19 -8.91 1.51
CA LEU A 26 1.89 -7.60 0.95
C LEU A 26 1.97 -7.62 -0.58
N CYS A 27 3.05 -8.17 -1.13
CA CYS A 27 3.22 -8.33 -2.58
C CYS A 27 2.09 -9.17 -3.20
N ARG A 28 1.68 -10.27 -2.56
CA ARG A 28 0.54 -11.09 -3.01
C ARG A 28 -0.78 -10.31 -2.96
N PHE A 29 -1.02 -9.54 -1.90
CA PHE A 29 -2.21 -8.71 -1.77
C PHE A 29 -2.29 -7.69 -2.91
N ILE A 30 -1.20 -6.94 -3.16
CA ILE A 30 -1.12 -5.97 -4.27
C ILE A 30 -1.25 -6.70 -5.61
N GLY A 31 -0.56 -7.82 -5.78
CA GLY A 31 -0.58 -8.61 -7.02
C GLY A 31 -1.96 -9.16 -7.39
N ARG A 32 -2.81 -9.47 -6.41
CA ARG A 32 -4.21 -9.87 -6.61
C ARG A 32 -5.10 -8.70 -7.04
N SER A 33 -4.70 -7.47 -6.77
CA SER A 33 -5.45 -6.28 -7.18
C SER A 33 -5.37 -6.03 -8.69
N TYR A 34 -4.32 -6.52 -9.37
CA TYR A 34 -4.16 -6.36 -10.81
C TYR A 34 -5.14 -7.22 -11.62
N LYS A 35 -5.77 -6.58 -12.61
CA LYS A 35 -6.49 -7.29 -13.69
C LYS A 35 -5.49 -7.95 -14.61
N ARG A 36 -5.84 -9.18 -14.98
CA ARG A 36 -5.06 -10.01 -15.90
C ARG A 36 -5.84 -10.25 -17.19
N THR A 37 -5.12 -10.47 -18.29
CA THR A 37 -5.69 -10.96 -19.55
C THR A 37 -6.16 -12.40 -19.38
N GLY A 38 -6.85 -12.96 -20.39
CA GLY A 38 -7.22 -14.38 -20.40
C GLY A 38 -6.02 -15.34 -20.30
N GLU A 39 -4.83 -14.87 -20.69
CA GLU A 39 -3.55 -15.58 -20.61
C GLU A 39 -2.83 -15.41 -19.26
N GLY A 40 -3.39 -14.62 -18.34
CA GLY A 40 -2.81 -14.37 -17.01
C GLY A 40 -1.83 -13.20 -16.92
N HIS A 41 -1.59 -12.45 -18.00
CA HIS A 41 -0.67 -11.31 -18.02
C HIS A 41 -1.28 -10.05 -17.37
N ILE A 42 -0.48 -9.31 -16.58
CA ILE A 42 -0.89 -8.01 -16.01
C ILE A 42 -0.97 -6.97 -17.13
N ILE A 43 -1.98 -6.10 -17.08
CA ILE A 43 -2.23 -5.07 -18.11
C ILE A 43 -1.62 -3.72 -17.69
N PRO A 44 -0.51 -3.26 -18.29
CA PRO A 44 0.03 -1.93 -18.03
C PRO A 44 -0.85 -0.84 -18.66
N LEU A 45 -0.96 0.31 -18.00
CA LEU A 45 -1.70 1.48 -18.47
C LEU A 45 -0.80 2.67 -18.81
N GLY A 46 0.47 2.67 -18.35
CA GLY A 46 1.43 3.72 -18.68
C GLY A 46 2.38 4.04 -17.54
N VAL A 47 3.07 5.16 -17.69
CA VAL A 47 3.97 5.74 -16.68
C VAL A 47 3.18 6.27 -15.49
N GLY A 48 3.69 6.05 -14.28
CA GLY A 48 3.09 6.58 -13.06
C GLY A 48 3.56 8.00 -12.77
N LEU A 49 3.00 8.62 -11.72
CA LEU A 49 3.23 10.03 -11.39
C LEU A 49 4.53 10.30 -10.61
N TYR A 50 5.21 9.25 -10.13
CA TYR A 50 6.31 9.40 -9.17
C TYR A 50 7.59 8.71 -9.63
N GLY A 51 8.60 9.49 -9.99
CA GLY A 51 9.91 8.96 -10.39
C GLY A 51 9.91 8.14 -11.68
N THR A 52 11.10 7.69 -12.08
CA THR A 52 11.31 7.04 -13.38
C THR A 52 10.77 5.61 -13.45
N ASN A 53 10.47 5.00 -12.30
CA ASN A 53 10.08 3.58 -12.20
C ASN A 53 8.62 3.37 -11.75
N SER A 54 7.83 4.43 -11.59
CA SER A 54 6.40 4.29 -11.30
C SER A 54 5.61 3.95 -12.56
N ARG A 55 4.60 3.10 -12.43
CA ARG A 55 3.74 2.62 -13.52
C ARG A 55 2.31 2.46 -13.04
N PHE A 56 1.37 2.70 -13.95
CA PHE A 56 -0.03 2.37 -13.76
C PHE A 56 -0.34 1.00 -14.36
N TYR A 57 -1.18 0.24 -13.66
CA TYR A 57 -1.67 -1.08 -14.09
C TYR A 57 -3.18 -1.13 -13.90
N ARG A 58 -3.87 -1.88 -14.76
CA ARG A 58 -5.31 -2.08 -14.64
C ARG A 58 -5.61 -2.91 -13.40
N ALA A 59 -6.57 -2.48 -12.59
CA ALA A 59 -7.04 -3.22 -11.42
C ALA A 59 -8.30 -4.05 -11.73
N ASN A 60 -8.58 -5.07 -10.90
CA ASN A 60 -9.85 -5.79 -10.90
C ASN A 60 -10.96 -4.90 -10.31
N GLY A 61 -12.01 -4.64 -11.09
CA GLY A 61 -13.18 -3.85 -10.67
C GLY A 61 -13.23 -2.42 -11.22
N THR A 62 -14.40 -1.81 -11.13
CA THR A 62 -14.66 -0.37 -11.37
C THR A 62 -14.49 0.37 -10.03
N TYR A 63 -14.22 1.67 -10.04
CA TYR A 63 -14.06 2.51 -8.83
C TYR A 63 -15.33 2.47 -7.96
N TRP A 64 -15.45 1.47 -7.09
CA TRP A 64 -16.59 1.19 -6.20
C TRP A 64 -16.06 0.85 -4.81
N PHE A 65 -15.29 1.78 -4.23
CA PHE A 65 -14.73 1.66 -2.89
C PHE A 65 -15.81 1.88 -1.82
N ASN A 66 -16.55 0.84 -1.47
CA ASN A 66 -17.26 0.79 -0.18
C ASN A 66 -16.30 0.66 1.03
N ASN A 67 -15.06 1.16 0.91
CA ASN A 67 -13.97 1.20 1.88
C ASN A 67 -12.83 2.00 1.23
N THR A 68 -12.53 3.21 1.69
CA THR A 68 -11.64 4.20 1.02
C THR A 68 -10.23 3.66 0.68
N CYS A 69 -9.44 4.41 -0.09
CA CYS A 69 -8.02 4.10 -0.33
C CYS A 69 -7.26 3.80 0.98
N ASN A 70 -7.62 4.48 2.07
CA ASN A 70 -7.04 4.26 3.40
C ASN A 70 -7.39 2.86 3.94
N THR A 71 -8.63 2.41 3.79
CA THR A 71 -9.03 1.07 4.20
C THR A 71 -8.35 -0.01 3.34
N TRP A 72 -8.13 0.25 2.06
CA TRP A 72 -7.36 -0.66 1.20
C TRP A 72 -5.92 -0.81 1.69
N VAL A 73 -5.23 0.30 1.98
CA VAL A 73 -3.88 0.28 2.57
C VAL A 73 -3.88 -0.45 3.91
N ALA A 74 -4.86 -0.19 4.78
CA ALA A 74 -4.97 -0.87 6.07
C ALA A 74 -5.15 -2.40 5.94
N LYS A 75 -5.97 -2.85 4.97
CA LYS A 75 -6.12 -4.29 4.67
C LYS A 75 -4.83 -4.90 4.15
N ALA A 76 -4.11 -4.20 3.27
CA ALA A 76 -2.82 -4.65 2.74
C ALA A 76 -1.77 -4.83 3.85
N LEU A 77 -1.66 -3.84 4.74
CA LEU A 77 -0.73 -3.87 5.86
C LEU A 77 -1.12 -4.91 6.92
N ARG A 78 -2.42 -5.09 7.19
CA ARG A 78 -2.89 -6.18 8.05
C ARG A 78 -2.55 -7.55 7.46
N ALA A 79 -2.70 -7.74 6.15
CA ALA A 79 -2.28 -8.97 5.48
C ALA A 79 -0.75 -9.19 5.58
N ALA A 80 0.02 -8.11 5.68
CA ALA A 80 1.46 -8.13 5.91
C ALA A 80 1.86 -8.39 7.38
N GLY A 81 0.89 -8.56 8.29
CA GLY A 81 1.14 -8.81 9.71
C GLY A 81 1.22 -7.55 10.58
N CYS A 82 0.97 -6.36 10.05
CA CYS A 82 0.88 -5.15 10.87
C CYS A 82 -0.39 -5.18 11.74
N PRO A 83 -0.33 -4.81 13.03
CA PRO A 83 -1.47 -4.78 13.95
C PRO A 83 -2.37 -3.56 13.70
N ILE A 84 -2.85 -3.39 12.47
CA ILE A 84 -3.75 -2.32 12.06
C ILE A 84 -5.17 -2.87 12.02
N THR A 85 -6.13 -2.07 12.47
CA THR A 85 -7.55 -2.39 12.41
C THR A 85 -8.22 -1.63 11.25
N PRO A 86 -8.53 -2.30 10.11
CA PRO A 86 -9.00 -1.63 8.90
C PRO A 86 -10.32 -0.87 9.05
N TRP A 87 -11.19 -1.32 9.95
CA TRP A 87 -12.47 -0.68 10.25
C TRP A 87 -12.33 0.74 10.80
N TYR A 88 -11.23 1.04 11.49
CA TYR A 88 -10.97 2.38 12.00
C TYR A 88 -10.14 3.22 11.01
N ALA A 89 -9.55 2.63 9.97
CA ALA A 89 -8.65 3.30 9.03
C ALA A 89 -9.36 3.96 7.85
N SER A 90 -10.61 4.40 8.01
CA SER A 90 -11.38 5.07 6.95
C SER A 90 -10.77 6.43 6.56
N THR A 91 -10.03 7.07 7.47
CA THR A 91 -9.32 8.33 7.26
C THR A 91 -7.80 8.14 7.27
N ALA A 92 -7.08 8.98 6.52
CA ALA A 92 -5.63 8.98 6.52
C ALA A 92 -5.08 9.23 7.94
N ARG A 93 -5.66 10.20 8.68
CA ARG A 93 -5.23 10.53 10.04
C ARG A 93 -5.20 9.31 10.96
N ASN A 94 -6.25 8.48 10.95
CA ASN A 94 -6.29 7.33 11.84
C ASN A 94 -5.41 6.16 11.38
N LEU A 95 -5.20 6.03 10.07
CA LEU A 95 -4.22 5.10 9.53
C LEU A 95 -2.79 5.48 9.98
N PHE A 96 -2.41 6.75 9.83
CA PHE A 96 -1.10 7.26 10.26
C PHE A 96 -0.91 7.15 11.78
N TYR A 97 -1.95 7.38 12.59
CA TYR A 97 -1.90 7.20 14.05
C TYR A 97 -1.61 5.74 14.46
N GLN A 98 -2.30 4.77 13.86
CA GLN A 98 -2.04 3.35 14.15
C GLN A 98 -0.63 2.93 13.71
N LEU A 99 -0.14 3.50 12.61
CA LEU A 99 1.20 3.22 12.09
C LEU A 99 2.32 3.84 12.93
N SER A 100 2.16 5.06 13.43
CA SER A 100 3.17 5.69 14.28
C SER A 100 3.34 4.93 15.60
N LYS A 101 2.24 4.40 16.16
CA LYS A 101 2.29 3.54 17.35
C LYS A 101 2.99 2.20 17.12
N PHE A 102 2.96 1.69 15.89
CA PHE A 102 3.70 0.49 15.52
C PHE A 102 5.20 0.77 15.42
N GLU A 103 5.60 1.91 14.85
CA GLU A 103 7.01 2.33 14.77
C GLU A 103 7.63 2.49 16.17
N GLU A 104 6.96 3.20 17.08
CA GLU A 104 7.41 3.41 18.47
C GLU A 104 7.68 2.08 19.21
N LYS A 105 6.86 1.05 18.98
CA LYS A 105 6.97 -0.27 19.65
C LYS A 105 8.15 -1.12 19.15
N TYR A 106 8.70 -0.84 17.98
CA TYR A 106 9.81 -1.59 17.39
C TYR A 106 11.16 -0.87 17.49
N ASP A 107 11.15 0.42 17.81
CA ASP A 107 12.36 1.21 18.13
C ASP A 107 12.62 1.30 19.65
N SER A 108 11.85 0.58 20.48
CA SER A 108 12.07 0.39 21.94
C SER A 108 12.49 -1.04 22.26
#